data_AF-A0A9E3Z9H5-F1
#
_entry.id   AF-A0A9E3Z9H5-F1
#
_cell.length_a   1.000
_cell.length_b   1.000
_cell.length_c   1.000
_cell.angle_alpha   90.00
_cell.angle_beta   90.00
_cell.angle_gamma   90.00
#
_symmetry.space_group_name_H-M   'P 1'
#
loop_
_entity.id
_entity.type
_entity.pdbx_description
1 polymer ?
#
loop_
_entity_poly.entity_id
_entity_poly.type
_entity_poly.pdbx_seq_one_letter_code
_entity_poly.pdbx_strand_id
1 'polypeptide(L)'
;MKAVFANWKRLLDADGFLENHPALDWQDAIPTFVQGKAAIYLMGNFAVAPMKEGGLTDDQIDFVQFPEIVEGVPMAEDAPTDTLHIPSGARNKADAKLFLAKPETQTKINATLGQLPVNNRSQVPDDKFLKQGFEMLQNAAGLAQFYDRDARAEMAKAGMGGFQGFMVKPDHLERILDRLEKVRQRTCE
;
A
#
# COMPACT_ATOMS: atom_id res chain seq x y z
N MET A 1 -16.82 8.03 -7.68
CA MET A 1 -16.30 6.87 -8.44
C MET A 1 -15.86 7.23 -9.86
N LYS A 2 -16.68 7.84 -10.73
CA LYS A 2 -16.29 8.21 -12.11
C LYS A 2 -14.98 9.02 -12.19
N ALA A 3 -14.78 9.98 -11.31
CA ALA A 3 -13.55 10.79 -11.25
C ALA A 3 -12.27 9.95 -11.02
N VAL A 4 -12.35 8.88 -10.23
CA VAL A 4 -11.21 7.97 -9.99
C VAL A 4 -10.80 7.28 -11.28
N PHE A 5 -11.78 6.69 -11.99
CA PHE A 5 -11.54 6.07 -13.30
C PHE A 5 -11.08 7.06 -14.36
N ALA A 6 -11.56 8.32 -14.31
CA ALA A 6 -11.09 9.36 -15.22
C ALA A 6 -9.61 9.71 -14.99
N ASN A 7 -9.17 9.84 -13.74
CA ASN A 7 -7.74 10.04 -13.44
C ASN A 7 -6.89 8.83 -13.85
N TRP A 8 -7.38 7.62 -13.60
CA TRP A 8 -6.71 6.39 -14.05
C TRP A 8 -6.59 6.33 -15.58
N LYS A 9 -7.65 6.73 -16.30
CA LYS A 9 -7.66 6.80 -17.75
C LYS A 9 -6.63 7.76 -18.31
N ARG A 10 -6.38 8.90 -17.64
CA ARG A 10 -5.32 9.84 -18.05
C ARG A 10 -3.94 9.17 -18.07
N LEU A 11 -3.66 8.30 -17.09
CA LEU A 11 -2.42 7.53 -17.05
C LEU A 11 -2.39 6.42 -18.10
N LEU A 12 -3.51 5.72 -18.32
CA LEU A 12 -3.61 4.69 -19.37
C LEU A 12 -3.41 5.29 -20.77
N ASP A 13 -4.07 6.41 -21.07
CA ASP A 13 -4.01 7.07 -22.38
C ASP A 13 -2.64 7.72 -22.64
N ALA A 14 -1.82 7.89 -21.59
CA ALA A 14 -0.46 8.42 -21.66
C ALA A 14 0.61 7.32 -21.61
N ASP A 15 0.23 6.05 -21.76
CA ASP A 15 1.12 4.88 -21.65
C ASP A 15 1.91 4.86 -20.32
N GLY A 16 1.28 5.32 -19.23
CA GLY A 16 1.90 5.50 -17.92
C GLY A 16 2.08 4.22 -17.10
N PHE A 17 1.75 3.05 -17.66
CA PHE A 17 1.89 1.75 -17.01
C PHE A 17 2.77 0.83 -17.85
N LEU A 18 3.43 -0.14 -17.21
CA LEU A 18 4.27 -1.11 -17.91
C LEU A 18 3.48 -1.94 -18.91
N GLU A 19 4.08 -2.23 -20.07
CA GLU A 19 3.56 -3.22 -21.02
C GLU A 19 3.46 -4.59 -20.31
N ASN A 20 2.24 -5.14 -20.20
CA ASN A 20 1.90 -6.32 -19.39
C ASN A 20 1.68 -6.10 -17.89
N HIS A 21 1.40 -4.87 -17.44
CA HIS A 21 1.00 -4.60 -16.06
C HIS A 21 -0.09 -5.55 -15.48
N PRO A 22 -1.04 -6.17 -16.23
CA PRO A 22 -2.01 -7.10 -15.63
C PRO A 22 -1.40 -8.41 -15.12
N ALA A 23 -0.20 -8.77 -15.59
CA ALA A 23 0.49 -10.01 -15.27
C ALA A 23 1.62 -9.85 -14.25
N LEU A 24 1.91 -8.61 -13.84
CA LEU A 24 2.98 -8.30 -12.90
C LEU A 24 2.41 -8.22 -11.49
N ASP A 25 3.06 -8.89 -10.54
CA ASP A 25 2.98 -8.47 -9.15
C ASP A 25 3.97 -7.33 -8.87
N TRP A 26 4.01 -6.88 -7.61
CA TRP A 26 4.90 -5.79 -7.24
C TRP A 26 6.39 -6.21 -7.32
N GLN A 27 6.73 -7.43 -6.93
CA GLN A 27 8.11 -7.92 -6.96
C GLN A 27 8.61 -8.05 -8.40
N ASP A 28 7.75 -8.54 -9.30
CA ASP A 28 8.03 -8.68 -10.73
C ASP A 28 8.35 -7.34 -11.42
N ALA A 29 7.83 -6.24 -10.90
CA ALA A 29 8.07 -4.90 -11.44
C ALA A 29 9.37 -4.25 -10.93
N ILE A 30 10.01 -4.77 -9.87
CA ILE A 30 11.25 -4.20 -9.29
C ILE A 30 12.39 -4.14 -10.31
N PRO A 31 12.71 -5.21 -11.07
CA PRO A 31 13.81 -5.16 -12.04
C PRO A 31 13.67 -4.04 -13.07
N THR A 32 12.44 -3.73 -13.49
CA THR A 32 12.16 -2.65 -14.43
C THR A 32 12.49 -1.27 -13.84
N PHE A 33 12.16 -1.06 -12.56
CA PHE A 33 12.52 0.16 -11.83
C PHE A 33 14.04 0.26 -11.62
N VAL A 34 14.68 -0.82 -11.16
CA VAL A 34 16.13 -0.91 -10.96
C VAL A 34 16.91 -0.63 -12.26
N GLN A 35 16.40 -1.06 -13.40
CA GLN A 35 16.99 -0.81 -14.72
C GLN A 35 16.76 0.63 -15.24
N GLY A 36 16.09 1.50 -14.47
CA GLY A 36 15.75 2.87 -14.90
C GLY A 36 14.70 2.93 -16.01
N LYS A 37 13.91 1.86 -16.20
CA LYS A 37 12.85 1.78 -17.21
C LYS A 37 11.46 2.16 -16.66
N ALA A 38 11.36 2.39 -15.35
CA ALA A 38 10.22 2.99 -14.69
C ALA A 38 10.71 4.12 -13.78
N ALA A 39 9.95 5.23 -13.72
CA ALA A 39 10.32 6.41 -12.93
C ALA A 39 9.57 6.52 -11.60
N ILE A 40 8.34 5.99 -11.53
CA ILE A 40 7.48 6.05 -10.35
C ILE A 40 7.03 4.63 -10.00
N TYR A 41 7.06 4.31 -8.70
CA TYR A 41 6.61 3.05 -8.16
C TYR A 41 5.68 3.32 -6.97
N LEU A 42 4.38 3.09 -7.13
CA LEU A 42 3.38 3.33 -6.08
C LEU A 42 3.43 2.19 -5.05
N MET A 43 4.24 2.33 -4.01
CA MET A 43 4.43 1.31 -2.96
C MET A 43 4.97 1.89 -1.67
N GLY A 44 4.78 1.15 -0.57
CA GLY A 44 5.35 1.49 0.73
C GLY A 44 6.87 1.22 0.82
N ASN A 45 7.47 1.72 1.90
CA ASN A 45 8.92 1.69 2.14
C ASN A 45 9.56 0.30 2.10
N PHE A 46 8.79 -0.77 2.31
CA PHE A 46 9.31 -2.14 2.24
C PHE A 46 9.87 -2.50 0.85
N ALA A 47 9.49 -1.79 -0.22
CA ALA A 47 10.02 -2.01 -1.56
C ALA A 47 11.44 -1.46 -1.75
N VAL A 48 11.91 -0.56 -0.87
CA VAL A 48 13.23 0.05 -0.98
C VAL A 48 14.34 -0.98 -0.77
N ALA A 49 14.19 -1.90 0.19
CA ALA A 49 15.18 -2.93 0.47
C ALA A 49 15.51 -3.79 -0.78
N PRO A 50 14.54 -4.43 -1.47
CA PRO A 50 14.83 -5.19 -2.68
C PRO A 50 15.30 -4.32 -3.85
N MET A 51 14.92 -3.04 -3.92
CA MET A 51 15.49 -2.10 -4.90
C MET A 51 16.99 -1.86 -4.66
N LYS A 52 17.41 -1.72 -3.39
CA LYS A 52 18.82 -1.60 -2.99
C LYS A 52 19.60 -2.90 -3.23
N GLU A 53 18.99 -4.05 -2.98
CA GLU A 53 19.56 -5.36 -3.33
C GLU A 53 19.79 -5.49 -4.85
N GLY A 54 18.92 -4.85 -5.65
CA GLY A 54 19.08 -4.70 -7.10
C GLY A 54 20.21 -3.74 -7.54
N GLY A 55 20.88 -3.05 -6.60
CA GLY A 55 22.03 -2.19 -6.87
C GLY A 55 21.74 -0.69 -6.87
N LEU A 56 20.51 -0.26 -6.57
CA LEU A 56 20.19 1.16 -6.41
C LEU A 56 20.70 1.71 -5.07
N THR A 57 21.07 2.99 -5.05
CA THR A 57 21.52 3.71 -3.85
C THR A 57 20.50 4.75 -3.37
N ASP A 58 20.71 5.30 -2.16
CA ASP A 58 19.86 6.36 -1.58
C ASP A 58 19.82 7.65 -2.43
N ASP A 59 20.83 7.87 -3.27
CA ASP A 59 20.89 8.98 -4.23
C ASP A 59 20.07 8.73 -5.52
N GLN A 60 19.62 7.49 -5.76
CA GLN A 60 18.89 7.09 -6.96
C GLN A 60 17.41 6.80 -6.71
N ILE A 61 17.01 6.67 -5.45
CA ILE A 61 15.62 6.44 -5.04
C ILE A 61 15.21 7.55 -4.07
N ASP A 62 13.98 8.05 -4.24
CA ASP A 62 13.35 8.92 -3.26
C ASP A 62 11.90 8.51 -3.00
N PHE A 63 11.35 9.04 -1.93
CA PHE A 63 9.97 8.84 -1.51
C PHE A 63 9.18 10.14 -1.65
N VAL A 64 7.99 10.05 -2.23
CA VAL A 64 7.07 11.18 -2.36
C VAL A 64 5.66 10.75 -1.98
N GLN A 65 4.94 11.63 -1.29
CA GLN A 65 3.54 11.42 -0.94
C GLN A 65 2.67 11.35 -2.21
N PHE A 66 1.60 10.56 -2.16
CA PHE A 66 0.61 10.54 -3.25
C PHE A 66 -0.01 11.94 -3.40
N PRO A 67 -0.17 12.46 -4.63
CA PRO A 67 -0.60 13.84 -4.82
C PRO A 67 -2.06 14.05 -4.41
N GLU A 68 -2.37 15.26 -3.98
CA GLU A 68 -3.75 15.71 -3.77
C GLU A 68 -4.53 15.63 -5.11
N ILE A 69 -5.68 14.95 -5.08
CA ILE A 69 -6.53 14.76 -6.28
C ILE A 69 -7.74 15.68 -6.30
N VAL A 70 -8.27 16.02 -5.12
CA VAL A 70 -9.49 16.82 -4.97
C VAL A 70 -9.25 17.88 -3.91
N GLU A 71 -9.35 19.15 -4.32
CA GLU A 71 -9.20 20.29 -3.43
C GLU A 71 -10.16 20.22 -2.24
N GLY A 72 -9.62 20.45 -1.04
CA GLY A 72 -10.38 20.44 0.21
C GLY A 72 -10.69 19.05 0.77
N VAL A 73 -10.29 17.97 0.10
CA VAL A 73 -10.30 16.62 0.70
C VAL A 73 -9.01 16.45 1.51
N PRO A 74 -9.09 16.16 2.82
CA PRO A 74 -7.90 15.97 3.64
C PRO A 74 -7.00 14.85 3.12
N MET A 75 -5.69 15.06 3.14
CA MET A 75 -4.69 14.06 2.76
C MET A 75 -4.71 12.88 3.72
N ALA A 76 -5.01 11.69 3.21
CA ALA A 76 -5.03 10.45 3.96
C ALA A 76 -4.13 9.43 3.26
N GLU A 77 -3.59 8.48 4.03
CA GLU A 77 -2.58 7.54 3.54
C GLU A 77 -2.96 6.09 3.80
N ASP A 78 -2.54 5.20 2.90
CA ASP A 78 -2.56 3.76 3.16
C ASP A 78 -1.37 3.39 4.07
N ALA A 79 -1.68 2.93 5.27
CA ALA A 79 -0.72 2.46 6.27
C ALA A 79 -1.11 1.06 6.78
N PRO A 80 -1.05 0.04 5.90
CA PRO A 80 -1.38 -1.34 6.26
C PRO A 80 -0.51 -1.81 7.42
N THR A 81 -1.16 -2.26 8.48
CA THR A 81 -0.50 -2.69 9.71
C THR A 81 -0.48 -4.21 9.78
N ASP A 82 0.72 -4.77 9.93
CA ASP A 82 0.87 -6.20 10.20
C ASP A 82 0.46 -6.52 11.63
N THR A 83 -0.17 -7.69 11.81
CA THR A 83 -0.72 -8.11 13.10
C THR A 83 -0.13 -9.45 13.54
N LEU A 84 0.32 -9.50 14.79
CA LEU A 84 0.83 -10.71 15.43
C LEU A 84 -0.26 -11.31 16.30
N HIS A 85 -0.57 -12.59 16.06
CA HIS A 85 -1.68 -13.28 16.71
C HIS A 85 -1.18 -14.36 17.68
N ILE A 86 -1.80 -14.44 18.86
CA ILE A 86 -1.57 -15.51 19.83
C ILE A 86 -2.72 -16.52 19.70
N PRO A 87 -2.44 -17.79 19.31
CA PRO A 87 -3.49 -18.80 19.18
C PRO A 87 -4.26 -19.03 20.49
N SER A 88 -5.56 -19.32 20.38
CA SER A 88 -6.41 -19.62 21.54
C SER A 88 -5.95 -20.87 22.32
N GLY A 89 -5.23 -21.80 21.66
CA GLY A 89 -4.63 -22.98 22.30
C GLY A 89 -3.21 -22.79 22.85
N ALA A 90 -2.62 -21.59 22.77
CA ALA A 90 -1.26 -21.37 23.23
C ALA A 90 -1.12 -21.58 24.75
N ARG A 91 -0.07 -22.28 25.17
CA ARG A 91 0.19 -22.61 26.58
C ARG A 91 0.67 -21.42 27.40
N ASN A 92 1.41 -20.50 26.79
CA ASN A 92 2.04 -19.38 27.49
C ASN A 92 1.60 -18.01 26.94
N LYS A 93 0.29 -17.72 27.05
CA LYS A 93 -0.29 -16.47 26.49
C LYS A 93 0.17 -15.22 27.22
N ALA A 94 0.38 -15.30 28.53
CA ALA A 94 0.78 -14.15 29.35
C ALA A 94 2.16 -13.64 28.93
N ASP A 95 3.15 -14.54 28.84
CA ASP A 95 4.50 -14.16 28.44
C ASP A 95 4.56 -13.76 26.97
N ALA A 96 3.75 -14.39 26.09
CA ALA A 96 3.67 -13.96 24.69
C ALA A 96 3.18 -12.52 24.56
N LYS A 97 2.12 -12.12 25.30
CA LYS A 97 1.65 -10.73 25.33
C LYS A 97 2.72 -9.79 25.87
N LEU A 98 3.37 -10.16 26.97
CA LEU A 98 4.44 -9.37 27.56
C LEU A 98 5.61 -9.20 26.58
N PHE A 99 6.02 -10.28 25.91
CA PHE A 99 7.10 -10.28 24.94
C PHE A 99 6.82 -9.36 23.77
N LEU A 100 5.63 -9.45 23.17
CA LEU A 100 5.22 -8.62 22.01
C LEU A 100 5.05 -7.14 22.35
N ALA A 101 4.74 -6.81 23.59
CA ALA A 101 4.57 -5.42 24.05
C ALA A 101 5.89 -4.72 24.40
N LYS A 102 7.01 -5.47 24.56
CA LYS A 102 8.30 -4.89 24.96
C LYS A 102 8.86 -3.98 23.86
N PRO A 103 9.31 -2.75 24.19
CA PRO A 103 9.96 -1.87 23.22
C PRO A 103 11.18 -2.52 22.55
N GLU A 104 12.03 -3.21 23.31
CA GLU A 104 13.21 -3.89 22.78
C GLU A 104 12.85 -4.98 21.76
N THR A 105 11.78 -5.75 22.02
CA THR A 105 11.29 -6.76 21.07
C THR A 105 10.85 -6.09 19.78
N GLN A 106 10.05 -5.03 19.87
CA GLN A 106 9.57 -4.33 18.68
C GLN A 106 10.71 -3.64 17.92
N THR A 107 11.72 -3.09 18.61
CA THR A 107 12.93 -2.57 17.96
C THR A 107 13.64 -3.65 17.15
N LYS A 108 13.84 -4.85 17.70
CA LYS A 108 14.51 -5.96 16.99
C LYS A 108 13.70 -6.44 15.78
N ILE A 109 12.38 -6.55 15.93
CA ILE A 109 11.48 -6.91 14.83
C ILE A 109 11.60 -5.88 13.70
N ASN A 110 11.47 -4.59 14.00
CA ASN A 110 11.49 -3.54 12.99
C ASN A 110 12.86 -3.35 12.34
N ALA A 111 13.96 -3.54 13.07
CA ALA A 111 15.30 -3.56 12.51
C ALA A 111 15.50 -4.70 11.48
N THR A 112 14.75 -5.79 11.61
CA THR A 112 14.79 -6.91 10.66
C THR A 112 13.83 -6.70 9.49
N LEU A 113 12.61 -6.23 9.77
CA LEU A 113 11.56 -6.09 8.76
C LEU A 113 11.67 -4.81 7.92
N GLY A 114 12.42 -3.80 8.39
CA GLY A 114 12.47 -2.48 7.73
C GLY A 114 11.13 -1.75 7.81
N GLN A 115 10.43 -1.84 8.95
CA GLN A 115 9.11 -1.26 9.19
C GLN A 115 9.14 -0.25 10.35
N LEU A 116 8.00 0.42 10.60
CA LEU A 116 7.82 1.34 11.72
C LEU A 116 7.24 0.61 12.95
N PRO A 117 7.84 0.77 14.14
CA PRO A 117 7.28 0.21 15.37
C PRO A 117 5.99 0.92 15.80
N VAL A 118 5.02 0.14 16.28
CA VAL A 118 3.79 0.67 16.89
C VAL A 118 4.03 1.18 18.32
N ASN A 119 5.01 0.64 19.04
CA ASN A 119 5.35 1.08 20.39
C ASN A 119 6.25 2.32 20.32
N ASN A 120 5.76 3.44 20.84
CA ASN A 120 6.41 4.76 20.85
C ASN A 120 7.71 4.85 21.69
N ARG A 121 8.08 3.80 22.44
CA ARG A 121 9.36 3.69 23.14
C ARG A 121 10.38 2.83 22.40
N SER A 122 10.00 2.27 21.26
CA SER A 122 10.92 1.52 20.40
C SER A 122 11.82 2.47 19.64
N GLN A 123 13.05 2.07 19.41
CA GLN A 123 13.93 2.75 18.48
C GLN A 123 13.40 2.59 17.06
N VAL A 124 13.42 3.68 16.30
CA VAL A 124 13.19 3.69 14.84
C VAL A 124 14.57 3.71 14.18
N PRO A 125 14.83 2.86 13.16
CA PRO A 125 16.11 2.88 12.44
C PRO A 125 16.41 4.26 11.85
N ASP A 126 17.69 4.63 11.82
CA ASP A 126 18.17 5.83 11.12
C ASP A 126 18.24 5.55 9.61
N ASP A 127 17.07 5.51 8.97
CA ASP A 127 16.91 5.29 7.53
C ASP A 127 16.14 6.46 6.91
N LYS A 128 16.64 6.95 5.77
CA LYS A 128 16.08 8.09 5.02
C LYS A 128 14.59 7.89 4.73
N PHE A 129 14.22 6.74 4.20
CA PHE A 129 12.87 6.45 3.72
C PHE A 129 11.91 6.21 4.88
N LEU A 130 12.35 5.54 5.94
CA LEU A 130 11.55 5.37 7.16
C LEU A 130 11.26 6.70 7.84
N LYS A 131 12.22 7.63 7.86
CA LYS A 131 11.99 8.99 8.39
C LYS A 131 10.99 9.78 7.55
N GLN A 132 11.16 9.80 6.23
CA GLN A 132 10.22 10.47 5.32
C GLN A 132 8.80 9.89 5.43
N GLY A 133 8.67 8.56 5.43
CA GLY A 133 7.38 7.89 5.59
C GLY A 133 6.75 8.16 6.96
N PHE A 134 7.52 8.18 8.04
CA PHE A 134 7.02 8.51 9.37
C PHE A 134 6.52 9.96 9.45
N GLU A 135 7.27 10.92 8.92
CA GLU A 135 6.85 12.33 8.86
C GLU A 135 5.56 12.51 8.05
N MET A 136 5.44 11.85 6.89
CA MET A 136 4.21 11.85 6.11
C MET A 136 3.02 11.30 6.92
N LEU A 137 3.19 10.13 7.55
CA LEU A 137 2.12 9.48 8.32
C LEU A 137 1.70 10.29 9.55
N GLN A 138 2.62 11.02 10.19
CA GLN A 138 2.28 11.91 11.31
C GLN A 138 1.38 13.07 10.90
N ASN A 139 1.46 13.49 9.64
CA ASN A 139 0.69 14.61 9.10
C ASN A 139 -0.57 14.16 8.32
N ALA A 140 -0.77 12.85 8.14
CA ALA A 140 -1.96 12.33 7.47
C ALA A 140 -3.22 12.56 8.32
N ALA A 141 -4.29 13.04 7.69
CA ALA A 141 -5.58 13.26 8.31
C ALA A 141 -6.31 11.95 8.67
N GLY A 142 -5.92 10.83 8.05
CA GLY A 142 -6.47 9.52 8.30
C GLY A 142 -5.58 8.42 7.71
N LEU A 143 -5.74 7.21 8.23
CA LEU A 143 -5.02 6.02 7.80
C LEU A 143 -6.00 4.93 7.33
N ALA A 144 -5.70 4.30 6.21
CA ALA A 144 -6.41 3.13 5.66
C ALA A 144 -5.50 1.88 5.67
N GLN A 145 -6.08 0.68 5.55
CA GLN A 145 -5.36 -0.60 5.65
C GLN A 145 -5.17 -1.29 4.29
N PHE A 146 -5.47 -0.62 3.19
CA PHE A 146 -5.83 -1.12 1.86
C PHE A 146 -7.33 -1.33 1.64
N TYR A 147 -7.75 -0.99 0.42
CA TYR A 147 -9.13 -1.11 -0.05
C TYR A 147 -9.74 -2.50 0.20
N ASP A 148 -9.00 -3.58 -0.05
CA ASP A 148 -9.50 -4.95 0.09
C ASP A 148 -9.62 -5.40 1.55
N ARG A 149 -8.91 -4.73 2.47
CA ARG A 149 -9.01 -4.94 3.93
C ARG A 149 -10.10 -4.09 4.56
N ASP A 150 -10.31 -2.88 4.05
CA ASP A 150 -11.31 -1.93 4.57
C ASP A 150 -12.71 -2.15 3.99
N ALA A 151 -12.82 -2.85 2.85
CA ALA A 151 -14.09 -3.19 2.23
C ALA A 151 -14.59 -4.59 2.63
N ARG A 152 -15.91 -4.80 2.58
CA ARG A 152 -16.48 -6.15 2.65
C ARG A 152 -15.93 -7.00 1.50
N ALA A 153 -15.63 -8.28 1.77
CA ALA A 153 -14.97 -9.17 0.81
C ALA A 153 -15.61 -9.21 -0.59
N GLU A 154 -16.94 -9.20 -0.68
CA GLU A 154 -17.64 -9.15 -1.97
C GLU A 154 -17.38 -7.84 -2.72
N MET A 155 -17.36 -6.71 -2.01
CA MET A 155 -17.08 -5.39 -2.57
C MET A 155 -15.60 -5.28 -2.96
N ALA A 156 -14.67 -5.73 -2.11
CA ALA A 156 -13.25 -5.81 -2.42
C ALA A 156 -12.99 -6.58 -3.72
N LYS A 157 -13.54 -7.80 -3.84
CA LYS A 157 -13.40 -8.63 -5.04
C LYS A 157 -13.99 -7.96 -6.28
N ALA A 158 -15.17 -7.34 -6.16
CA ALA A 158 -15.81 -6.66 -7.26
C ALA A 158 -15.03 -5.41 -7.70
N GLY A 159 -14.56 -4.60 -6.75
CA GLY A 159 -13.75 -3.41 -6.95
C GLY A 159 -12.44 -3.73 -7.65
N MET A 160 -11.64 -4.64 -7.11
CA MET A 160 -10.36 -5.07 -7.68
C MET A 160 -10.54 -5.59 -9.11
N GLY A 161 -11.50 -6.49 -9.34
CA GLY A 161 -11.81 -6.99 -10.67
C GLY A 161 -12.33 -5.92 -11.63
N GLY A 162 -13.03 -4.91 -11.11
CA GLY A 162 -13.48 -3.74 -11.86
C GLY A 162 -12.31 -2.89 -12.34
N PHE A 163 -11.36 -2.56 -11.48
CA PHE A 163 -10.15 -1.81 -11.83
C PHE A 163 -9.28 -2.59 -12.82
N GLN A 164 -8.99 -3.87 -12.55
CA GLN A 164 -8.24 -4.72 -13.49
C GLN A 164 -8.93 -4.80 -14.86
N GLY A 165 -10.24 -4.99 -14.88
CA GLY A 165 -11.04 -5.00 -16.11
C GLY A 165 -11.00 -3.66 -16.85
N PHE A 166 -11.04 -2.55 -16.12
CA PHE A 166 -10.94 -1.21 -16.68
C PHE A 166 -9.58 -0.94 -17.32
N MET A 167 -8.49 -1.37 -16.69
CA MET A 167 -7.15 -1.16 -17.25
C MET A 167 -6.95 -1.89 -18.60
N VAL A 168 -7.66 -2.99 -18.84
CA VAL A 168 -7.59 -3.74 -20.11
C VAL A 168 -8.66 -3.27 -21.11
N LYS A 169 -9.84 -2.88 -20.63
CA LYS A 169 -10.99 -2.47 -21.46
C LYS A 169 -11.65 -1.22 -20.88
N PRO A 170 -11.04 -0.03 -21.04
CA PRO A 170 -11.54 1.20 -20.43
C PRO A 170 -12.95 1.59 -20.91
N ASP A 171 -13.31 1.21 -22.14
CA ASP A 171 -14.65 1.45 -22.72
C ASP A 171 -15.79 0.73 -21.97
N HIS A 172 -15.45 -0.22 -21.08
CA HIS A 172 -16.42 -0.91 -20.24
C HIS A 172 -16.79 -0.15 -18.95
N LEU A 173 -16.38 1.11 -18.79
CA LEU A 173 -16.55 1.87 -17.55
C LEU A 173 -17.98 1.83 -16.99
N GLU A 174 -18.99 2.19 -17.79
CA GLU A 174 -20.38 2.23 -17.29
C GLU A 174 -20.85 0.86 -16.81
N ARG A 175 -20.52 -0.21 -17.53
CA ARG A 175 -20.83 -1.59 -17.12
C ARG A 175 -20.12 -1.99 -15.82
N ILE A 176 -18.87 -1.54 -15.63
CA ILE A 176 -18.11 -1.78 -14.41
C ILE A 176 -18.80 -1.05 -13.24
N LEU A 177 -19.15 0.22 -13.41
CA LEU A 177 -19.82 1.02 -12.39
C LEU A 177 -21.19 0.44 -12.01
N ASP A 178 -22.00 0.03 -12.97
CA ASP A 178 -23.29 -0.62 -12.73
C ASP A 178 -23.13 -1.91 -11.90
N ARG A 179 -22.08 -2.68 -12.17
CA ARG A 179 -21.78 -3.89 -11.39
C ARG A 179 -21.36 -3.54 -9.97
N LEU A 180 -20.50 -2.55 -9.80
CA LEU A 180 -20.05 -2.11 -8.48
C LEU A 180 -21.23 -1.59 -7.65
N GLU A 181 -22.15 -0.83 -8.25
CA GLU A 181 -23.33 -0.33 -7.57
C GLU A 181 -24.28 -1.46 -7.15
N LYS A 182 -24.50 -2.46 -8.02
CA LYS A 182 -25.29 -3.66 -7.65
C LYS A 182 -24.67 -4.43 -6.48
N VAL A 183 -23.35 -4.53 -6.43
CA VAL A 183 -22.67 -5.17 -5.30
C VAL A 183 -22.83 -4.32 -4.05
N ARG A 184 -22.57 -3.01 -4.14
CA ARG A 184 -22.74 -2.07 -3.02
C ARG A 184 -24.15 -2.18 -2.42
N GLN A 185 -25.21 -2.15 -3.22
CA GLN A 185 -26.60 -2.25 -2.73
C GLN A 185 -26.91 -3.57 -2.02
N ARG A 186 -26.22 -4.66 -2.38
CA ARG A 186 -26.39 -5.95 -1.72
C ARG A 186 -25.58 -6.09 -0.45
N THR A 187 -24.42 -5.44 -0.39
CA THR A 187 -23.41 -5.71 0.63
C THR A 187 -23.20 -4.57 1.58
N CYS A 188 -23.52 -3.33 1.23
CA CYS A 188 -23.32 -2.17 2.07
C CYS A 188 -24.70 -1.55 2.35
N GLU A 189 -25.10 -1.56 3.62
CA GLU A 189 -26.28 -0.85 4.11
C GLU A 189 -26.04 0.67 4.06
#